data_AF-A0A1H3SBL9-F1
#
_entry.id   AF-A0A1H3SBL9-F1
#
_cell.length_a   1.000
_cell.length_b   1.000
_cell.length_c   1.000
_cell.angle_alpha   90.00
_cell.angle_beta   90.00
_cell.angle_gamma   90.00
#
_symmetry.space_group_name_H-M   'P 1'
#
loop_
_entity.id
_entity.type
_entity.pdbx_description
1 polymer ?
#
loop_
_entity_poly.entity_id
_entity_poly.type
_entity_poly.pdbx_seq_one_letter_code
_entity_poly.pdbx_strand_id
1 'polypeptide(L)'
;MVAGMIGKVSDAVVQHRRVVLMLGLLVAGVNFAAVGFAPALGQRLFFPLLFLIVAVLVLALITIGIRPAYFVVQPQIPAFATPAPAWKVFLALGFLAPASSSIGAVVRSTRAGIVSTFDVVANIPYFVLIALLLVEAWRGYGIQLHPYGIRQRSALGSLTVPWEALPAAQIPPGVDRPSRLRMAIAKPQLVRQRGIPWSRKDLRTDNIDAGFLTAAIRHYVCHPEHRVAIGSQAEYQRLLADLPDRGGRKDAGDDS
;
A
#
# COMPACT_ATOMS: atom_id res chain seq x y z
N MET A 1 -12.40 -21.69 0.63
CA MET A 1 -11.04 -22.19 0.34
C MET A 1 -10.19 -21.19 -0.45
N VAL A 2 -10.69 -20.64 -1.57
CA VAL A 2 -9.97 -19.68 -2.45
C VAL A 2 -9.48 -18.42 -1.73
N ALA A 3 -10.31 -17.81 -0.87
CA ALA A 3 -9.92 -16.61 -0.11
C ALA A 3 -8.71 -16.85 0.83
N GLY A 4 -8.58 -18.05 1.40
CA GLY A 4 -7.46 -18.40 2.26
C GLY A 4 -6.15 -18.58 1.49
N MET A 5 -6.20 -19.09 0.25
CA MET A 5 -5.02 -19.20 -0.60
C MET A 5 -4.54 -17.82 -1.10
N ILE A 6 -5.46 -16.95 -1.49
CA ILE A 6 -5.16 -15.57 -1.92
C ILE A 6 -4.49 -14.78 -0.79
N GLY A 7 -4.95 -14.96 0.46
CA GLY A 7 -4.32 -14.35 1.64
C GLY A 7 -2.86 -14.78 1.80
N LYS A 8 -2.59 -16.10 1.81
CA LYS A 8 -1.23 -16.64 1.93
C LYS A 8 -0.27 -16.15 0.85
N VAL A 9 -0.73 -16.11 -0.41
CA VAL A 9 0.07 -15.57 -1.52
C VAL A 9 0.34 -14.09 -1.32
N SER A 10 -0.66 -13.31 -0.90
CA SER A 10 -0.51 -11.87 -0.64
C SER A 10 0.50 -11.61 0.48
N ASP A 11 0.42 -12.37 1.57
CA ASP A 11 1.35 -12.28 2.69
C ASP A 11 2.77 -12.63 2.28
N ALA A 12 2.94 -13.73 1.53
CA ALA A 12 4.25 -14.15 1.02
C ALA A 12 4.86 -13.09 0.08
N VAL A 13 4.05 -12.50 -0.80
CA VAL A 13 4.47 -11.41 -1.70
C VAL A 13 4.88 -10.17 -0.91
N VAL A 14 4.14 -9.80 0.13
CA VAL A 14 4.47 -8.65 0.98
C VAL A 14 5.77 -8.87 1.75
N GLN A 15 5.96 -10.09 2.29
CA GLN A 15 7.17 -10.49 2.99
C GLN A 15 8.40 -10.45 2.08
N HIS A 16 8.27 -10.98 0.86
CA HIS A 16 9.36 -11.07 -0.13
C HIS A 16 9.32 -9.97 -1.18
N ARG A 17 8.66 -8.84 -0.90
CA ARG A 17 8.35 -7.80 -1.91
C ARG A 17 9.56 -7.34 -2.72
N ARG A 18 10.73 -7.20 -2.09
CA ARG A 18 11.96 -6.79 -2.80
C ARG A 18 12.40 -7.84 -3.81
N VAL A 19 12.39 -9.11 -3.43
CA VAL A 19 12.75 -10.23 -4.31
C VAL A 19 11.75 -10.33 -5.46
N VAL A 20 10.45 -10.24 -5.16
CA VAL A 20 9.38 -10.26 -6.16
C VAL A 20 9.52 -9.11 -7.16
N LEU A 21 9.77 -7.89 -6.69
CA LEU A 21 9.98 -6.72 -7.55
C LEU A 21 11.26 -6.83 -8.39
N MET A 22 12.35 -7.37 -7.82
CA MET A 22 13.59 -7.63 -8.57
C MET A 22 13.37 -8.67 -9.68
N LEU A 23 12.63 -9.74 -9.40
CA LEU A 23 12.28 -10.75 -10.40
C LEU A 23 11.39 -10.13 -11.49
N GLY A 24 10.43 -9.29 -11.12
CA GLY A 24 9.64 -8.52 -12.09
C GLY A 24 10.51 -7.65 -13.00
N LEU A 25 11.45 -6.90 -12.44
CA LEU A 25 12.40 -6.07 -13.20
C LEU A 25 13.26 -6.89 -14.16
N LEU A 26 13.70 -8.08 -13.74
CA LEU A 26 14.43 -9.00 -14.61
C LEU A 26 13.56 -9.46 -15.78
N VAL A 27 12.32 -9.90 -15.52
CA VAL A 27 11.37 -10.32 -16.57
C VAL A 27 11.08 -9.17 -17.53
N ALA A 28 10.91 -7.95 -17.02
CA ALA A 28 10.71 -6.76 -17.82
C ALA A 28 11.95 -6.43 -18.69
N GLY A 29 13.17 -6.62 -18.17
CA GLY A 29 14.39 -6.48 -18.96
C GLY A 29 14.48 -7.48 -20.12
N VAL A 30 14.11 -8.75 -19.87
CA VAL A 30 14.03 -9.79 -20.91
C VAL A 30 12.97 -9.43 -21.96
N ASN A 31 11.79 -8.98 -21.54
CA ASN A 31 10.73 -8.57 -22.45
C ASN A 31 11.16 -7.35 -23.30
N PHE A 32 11.80 -6.34 -22.69
CA PHE A 32 12.40 -5.22 -23.41
C PHE A 32 13.38 -5.70 -24.49
N ALA A 33 14.29 -6.61 -24.16
CA ALA A 33 15.26 -7.14 -25.11
C ALA A 33 14.57 -7.92 -26.25
N ALA A 34 13.59 -8.77 -25.93
CA ALA A 34 12.82 -9.53 -26.91
C ALA A 34 12.08 -8.59 -27.89
N VAL A 35 11.40 -7.57 -27.39
CA VAL A 35 10.71 -6.59 -28.24
C VAL A 35 11.73 -5.73 -29.01
N GLY A 36 12.76 -5.19 -28.37
CA GLY A 36 13.70 -4.28 -29.05
C GLY A 36 14.57 -4.96 -30.12
N PHE A 37 14.93 -6.23 -29.94
CA PHE A 37 16.00 -6.88 -30.71
C PHE A 37 15.60 -8.18 -31.41
N ALA A 38 14.58 -8.88 -30.93
CA ALA A 38 14.19 -10.20 -31.43
C ALA A 38 12.67 -10.28 -31.67
N PRO A 39 12.14 -9.62 -32.72
CA PRO A 39 10.69 -9.45 -32.91
C PRO A 39 9.91 -10.78 -32.96
N ALA A 40 10.50 -11.84 -33.52
CA ALA A 40 9.90 -13.17 -33.53
C ALA A 40 9.72 -13.75 -32.11
N LEU A 41 10.68 -13.50 -31.20
CA LEU A 41 10.57 -13.88 -29.80
C LEU A 41 9.54 -13.02 -29.07
N GLY A 42 9.52 -11.71 -29.33
CA GLY A 42 8.52 -10.79 -28.78
C GLY A 42 7.08 -11.21 -29.14
N GLN A 43 6.84 -11.62 -30.38
CA GLN A 43 5.53 -12.11 -30.82
C GLN A 43 5.12 -13.40 -30.11
N ARG A 44 6.05 -14.34 -29.90
CA ARG A 44 5.79 -15.58 -29.15
C ARG A 44 5.50 -15.33 -27.67
N LEU A 45 6.19 -14.37 -27.06
CA LEU A 45 6.02 -14.02 -25.64
C LEU A 45 4.79 -13.15 -25.38
N PHE A 46 4.18 -12.57 -26.41
CA PHE A 46 3.07 -11.62 -26.27
C PHE A 46 1.88 -12.20 -25.48
N PHE A 47 1.31 -13.32 -25.93
CA PHE A 47 0.16 -13.95 -25.28
C PHE A 47 0.45 -14.40 -23.83
N PRO A 48 1.53 -15.17 -23.54
CA PRO A 48 1.78 -15.60 -22.16
C PRO A 48 2.03 -14.42 -21.21
N LEU A 49 2.74 -13.37 -21.67
CA LEU A 49 2.91 -12.16 -20.87
C LEU A 49 1.60 -11.42 -20.67
N LEU A 50 0.75 -11.33 -21.68
CA LEU A 50 -0.57 -10.70 -21.57
C LEU A 50 -1.44 -11.42 -20.53
N PHE A 51 -1.52 -12.75 -20.59
CA PHE A 51 -2.26 -13.54 -19.60
C PHE A 51 -1.70 -13.34 -18.18
N LEU A 52 -0.38 -13.33 -18.03
CA LEU A 52 0.27 -13.08 -16.74
C LEU A 52 -0.06 -11.68 -16.20
N ILE A 53 0.00 -10.65 -17.04
CA ILE A 53 -0.35 -9.26 -16.68
C ILE A 53 -1.81 -9.20 -16.22
N VAL A 54 -2.74 -9.77 -17.00
CA VAL A 54 -4.17 -9.77 -16.66
C VAL A 54 -4.39 -10.47 -15.33
N ALA A 55 -3.79 -11.66 -15.12
CA ALA A 55 -3.91 -12.38 -13.85
C ALA A 55 -3.39 -11.56 -12.66
N VAL A 56 -2.23 -10.91 -12.80
CA VAL A 56 -1.63 -10.07 -11.75
C VAL A 56 -2.50 -8.83 -11.47
N LEU A 57 -3.05 -8.20 -12.50
CA LEU A 57 -3.95 -7.04 -12.33
C LEU A 57 -5.28 -7.45 -11.69
N VAL A 58 -5.85 -8.59 -12.06
CA VAL A 58 -7.04 -9.14 -11.40
C VAL A 58 -6.74 -9.40 -9.92
N LEU A 59 -5.58 -9.98 -9.60
CA LEU A 59 -5.17 -10.18 -8.20
C LEU A 59 -4.97 -8.84 -7.46
N ALA A 60 -4.44 -7.82 -8.13
CA ALA A 60 -4.35 -6.47 -7.57
C ALA A 60 -5.75 -5.93 -7.21
N LEU A 61 -6.71 -6.02 -8.13
CA LEU A 61 -8.09 -5.57 -7.90
C LEU A 61 -8.77 -6.32 -6.75
N ILE A 62 -8.61 -7.63 -6.69
CA ILE A 62 -9.14 -8.44 -5.58
C ILE A 62 -8.53 -8.00 -4.25
N THR A 63 -7.22 -7.76 -4.21
CA THR A 63 -6.50 -7.41 -2.98
C THR A 63 -6.69 -5.95 -2.53
N ILE A 64 -7.17 -5.05 -3.40
CA ILE A 64 -7.59 -3.68 -3.00
C ILE A 64 -8.75 -3.72 -1.98
N GLY A 65 -9.64 -4.72 -2.11
CA GLY A 65 -10.78 -4.89 -1.20
C GLY A 65 -10.40 -5.51 0.13
N ILE A 66 -9.26 -6.20 0.21
CA ILE A 66 -8.85 -6.93 1.42
C ILE A 66 -8.17 -5.96 2.38
N ARG A 67 -8.79 -5.75 3.54
CA ARG A 67 -8.31 -4.83 4.56
C ARG A 67 -8.11 -5.56 5.87
N PRO A 68 -6.86 -5.94 6.16
CA PRO A 68 -6.58 -6.67 7.39
C PRO A 68 -6.91 -5.81 8.61
N ALA A 69 -7.42 -6.45 9.67
CA ALA A 69 -7.66 -5.84 10.97
C ALA A 69 -6.57 -6.28 11.96
N TYR A 70 -5.30 -6.18 11.54
CA TYR A 70 -4.15 -6.51 12.38
C TYR A 70 -2.99 -5.53 12.13
N PHE A 71 -2.14 -5.38 13.12
CA PHE A 71 -0.86 -4.70 12.98
C PHE A 71 0.28 -5.70 12.86
N VAL A 72 1.34 -5.29 12.18
CA VAL A 72 2.63 -5.98 12.18
C VAL A 72 3.51 -5.32 13.25
N VAL A 73 3.90 -6.10 14.24
CA VAL A 73 4.81 -5.67 15.30
C VAL A 73 6.23 -5.54 14.72
N GLN A 74 6.84 -4.37 14.89
CA GLN A 74 8.23 -4.13 14.47
C GLN A 74 9.13 -4.13 15.70
N PRO A 75 9.84 -5.22 16.03
CA PRO A 75 10.69 -5.25 17.22
C PRO A 75 11.92 -4.34 17.11
N GLN A 76 12.37 -4.03 15.90
CA GLN A 76 13.53 -3.18 15.65
C GLN A 76 13.25 -1.68 15.86
N ILE A 77 11.99 -1.27 15.75
CA ILE A 77 11.56 0.12 15.91
C ILE A 77 10.25 0.04 16.70
N PRO A 78 10.17 0.51 17.96
CA PRO A 78 9.02 0.29 18.85
C PRO A 78 7.74 0.89 18.24
N ALA A 79 7.07 0.09 17.41
CA ALA A 79 6.00 0.53 16.55
C ALA A 79 5.09 -0.63 16.14
N PHE A 80 3.81 -0.31 16.03
CA PHE A 80 2.85 -1.13 15.30
C PHE A 80 2.67 -0.56 13.91
N ALA A 81 3.00 -1.35 12.89
CA ALA A 81 2.87 -0.92 11.51
C ALA A 81 1.68 -1.57 10.82
N THR A 82 1.00 -0.82 9.95
CA THR A 82 0.06 -1.42 9.01
C THR A 82 0.81 -2.35 8.05
N PRO A 83 0.24 -3.50 7.68
CA PRO A 83 0.84 -4.35 6.66
C PRO A 83 0.98 -3.57 5.35
N ALA A 84 2.04 -3.88 4.58
CA ALA A 84 2.20 -3.26 3.28
C ALA A 84 1.14 -3.84 2.33
N PRO A 85 0.50 -3.00 1.49
CA PRO A 85 -0.52 -3.49 0.58
C PRO A 85 0.04 -4.34 -0.54
N ALA A 86 -0.40 -5.59 -0.64
CA ALA A 86 -0.04 -6.49 -1.73
C ALA A 86 -0.46 -5.92 -3.10
N TRP A 87 -1.61 -5.25 -3.19
CA TRP A 87 -2.11 -4.66 -4.44
C TRP A 87 -1.15 -3.67 -5.08
N LYS A 88 -0.35 -2.93 -4.29
CA LYS A 88 0.66 -2.00 -4.85
C LYS A 88 1.78 -2.75 -5.54
N VAL A 89 2.20 -3.89 -4.97
CA VAL A 89 3.22 -4.76 -5.59
C VAL A 89 2.65 -5.35 -6.88
N PHE A 90 1.42 -5.87 -6.85
CA PHE A 90 0.77 -6.42 -8.05
C PHE A 90 0.55 -5.37 -9.14
N LEU A 91 0.09 -4.15 -8.81
CA LEU A 91 0.00 -3.07 -9.79
C LEU A 91 1.37 -2.73 -10.38
N ALA A 92 2.40 -2.57 -9.55
CA ALA A 92 3.75 -2.28 -10.03
C ALA A 92 4.23 -3.35 -11.01
N LEU A 93 4.01 -4.63 -10.71
CA LEU A 93 4.33 -5.76 -11.60
C LEU A 93 3.50 -5.76 -12.89
N GLY A 94 2.19 -5.55 -12.78
CA GLY A 94 1.27 -5.54 -13.93
C GLY A 94 1.58 -4.44 -14.94
N PHE A 95 2.06 -3.28 -14.47
CA PHE A 95 2.48 -2.17 -15.35
C PHE A 95 3.90 -2.29 -15.88
N LEU A 96 4.73 -3.18 -15.33
CA LEU A 96 6.14 -3.29 -15.70
C LEU A 96 6.35 -3.91 -17.08
N ALA A 97 5.55 -4.90 -17.44
CA ALA A 97 5.64 -5.54 -18.75
C ALA A 97 5.19 -4.60 -19.89
N PRO A 98 4.03 -3.91 -19.82
CA PRO A 98 3.69 -2.87 -20.79
C PRO A 98 4.75 -1.77 -20.88
N ALA A 99 5.31 -1.32 -19.75
CA ALA A 99 6.41 -0.35 -19.73
C ALA A 99 7.61 -0.83 -20.56
N SER A 100 8.07 -2.06 -20.30
CA SER A 100 9.21 -2.63 -21.02
C SER A 100 8.93 -2.84 -22.51
N SER A 101 7.71 -3.22 -22.88
CA SER A 101 7.29 -3.32 -24.28
C SER A 101 7.31 -1.96 -24.97
N SER A 102 6.82 -0.90 -24.32
CA SER A 102 6.85 0.46 -24.87
C SER A 102 8.28 0.95 -25.09
N ILE A 103 9.18 0.72 -24.12
CA ILE A 103 10.61 1.07 -24.28
C ILE A 103 11.22 0.27 -25.45
N GLY A 104 10.93 -1.03 -25.55
CA GLY A 104 11.43 -1.88 -26.62
C GLY A 104 10.93 -1.44 -28.00
N ALA A 105 9.66 -1.03 -28.08
CA ALA A 105 9.05 -0.49 -29.29
C ALA A 105 9.70 0.84 -29.70
N VAL A 106 9.96 1.75 -28.76
CA VAL A 106 10.68 3.02 -29.01
C VAL A 106 12.10 2.73 -29.51
N VAL A 107 12.85 1.82 -28.89
CA VAL A 107 14.19 1.44 -29.37
C VAL A 107 14.15 0.90 -30.79
N ARG A 108 13.15 0.06 -31.10
CA ARG A 108 12.96 -0.49 -32.45
C ARG A 108 12.62 0.60 -33.47
N SER A 109 11.70 1.52 -33.15
CA SER A 109 11.32 2.61 -34.05
C SER A 109 12.45 3.61 -34.28
N THR A 110 13.25 3.90 -33.26
CA THR A 110 14.46 4.73 -33.38
C THR A 110 15.45 4.11 -34.36
N ARG A 111 15.67 2.79 -34.30
CA ARG A 111 16.54 2.08 -35.26
C ARG A 111 16.02 2.09 -36.68
N ALA A 112 14.71 2.07 -36.84
CA ALA A 112 14.07 2.17 -38.15
C ALA A 112 14.03 3.62 -38.69
N GLY A 113 14.42 4.63 -37.89
CA GLY A 113 14.34 6.04 -38.27
C GLY A 113 12.91 6.61 -38.29
N ILE A 114 11.96 5.93 -37.63
CA ILE A 114 10.52 6.28 -37.68
C ILE A 114 10.07 7.00 -36.40
N VAL A 115 10.90 7.03 -35.36
CA VAL A 115 10.53 7.62 -34.06
C VAL A 115 10.29 9.12 -34.17
N SER A 116 9.14 9.58 -33.67
CA SER A 116 8.89 11.00 -33.49
C SER A 116 9.32 11.47 -32.10
N THR A 117 9.84 12.68 -31.98
CA THR A 117 10.10 13.34 -30.69
C THR A 117 8.83 13.38 -29.84
N PHE A 118 7.66 13.54 -30.48
CA PHE A 118 6.37 13.52 -29.81
C PHE A 118 6.08 12.17 -29.13
N ASP A 119 6.40 11.05 -29.77
CA ASP A 119 6.19 9.71 -29.20
C ASP A 119 6.99 9.52 -27.92
N VAL A 120 8.23 10.01 -27.90
CA VAL A 120 9.10 9.94 -26.72
C VAL A 120 8.55 10.79 -25.58
N VAL A 121 8.21 12.05 -25.87
CA VAL A 121 7.69 13.01 -24.87
C VAL A 121 6.36 12.52 -24.28
N ALA A 122 5.47 11.97 -25.10
CA ALA A 122 4.19 11.44 -24.66
C ALA A 122 4.33 10.24 -23.68
N ASN A 123 5.43 9.47 -23.77
CA ASN A 123 5.69 8.33 -22.88
C ASN A 123 6.34 8.70 -21.54
N ILE A 124 6.97 9.87 -21.42
CA ILE A 124 7.60 10.35 -20.16
C ILE A 124 6.65 10.27 -18.95
N PRO A 125 5.42 10.85 -18.98
CA PRO A 125 4.54 10.82 -17.81
C PRO A 125 4.17 9.38 -17.40
N TYR A 126 4.04 8.48 -18.36
CA TYR A 126 3.77 7.07 -18.10
C TYR A 126 4.95 6.39 -17.36
N PHE A 127 6.18 6.60 -17.80
CA PHE A 127 7.36 6.06 -17.11
C PHE A 127 7.55 6.67 -15.71
N VAL A 128 7.27 7.96 -15.55
CA VAL A 128 7.28 8.61 -14.22
C VAL A 128 6.25 7.95 -13.30
N LEU A 129 5.04 7.68 -13.78
CA LEU A 129 4.01 6.98 -13.01
C LEU A 129 4.47 5.58 -12.59
N ILE A 130 5.06 4.80 -13.49
CA ILE A 130 5.56 3.45 -13.19
C ILE A 130 6.70 3.50 -12.17
N ALA A 131 7.63 4.43 -12.32
CA ALA A 131 8.72 4.63 -11.35
C ALA A 131 8.16 4.97 -9.96
N LEU A 132 7.13 5.83 -9.88
CA LEU A 132 6.47 6.15 -8.61
C LEU A 132 5.77 4.93 -8.00
N LEU A 133 5.06 4.12 -8.80
CA LEU A 133 4.43 2.87 -8.35
C LEU A 133 5.48 1.89 -7.80
N LEU A 134 6.61 1.74 -8.49
CA LEU A 134 7.70 0.86 -8.09
C LEU A 134 8.33 1.32 -6.77
N VAL A 135 8.60 2.62 -6.64
CA VAL A 135 9.13 3.22 -5.40
C VAL A 135 8.15 3.05 -4.24
N GLU A 136 6.84 3.24 -4.46
CA GLU A 136 5.82 3.01 -3.44
C GLU A 136 5.76 1.54 -3.00
N ALA A 137 5.73 0.61 -3.96
CA ALA A 137 5.72 -0.82 -3.70
C ALA A 137 7.00 -1.27 -2.96
N TRP A 138 8.15 -0.72 -3.33
CA TRP A 138 9.45 -1.07 -2.74
C TRP A 138 9.58 -0.59 -1.29
N ARG A 139 9.25 0.69 -1.03
CA ARG A 139 9.43 1.31 0.29
C ARG A 139 8.43 0.80 1.33
N GLY A 140 7.27 0.29 0.92
CA GLY A 140 6.27 -0.28 1.83
C GLY A 140 5.68 0.79 2.75
N TYR A 141 5.14 1.85 2.16
CA TYR A 141 4.53 2.96 2.88
C TYR A 141 3.26 2.54 3.63
N GLY A 142 3.07 3.10 4.83
CA GLY A 142 1.93 2.80 5.69
C GLY A 142 1.85 3.70 6.91
N ILE A 143 0.93 3.35 7.80
CA ILE A 143 0.75 4.01 9.10
C ILE A 143 1.53 3.21 10.14
N GLN A 144 2.22 3.92 11.03
CA GLN A 144 2.94 3.38 12.16
C GLN A 144 2.44 4.07 13.43
N LEU A 145 1.97 3.29 14.38
CA LEU A 145 1.72 3.77 15.75
C LEU A 145 3.05 3.68 16.50
N HIS A 146 3.47 4.78 17.09
CA HIS A 146 4.67 4.91 17.92
C HIS A 146 4.29 5.33 19.33
N PRO A 147 5.15 5.10 20.33
CA PRO A 147 4.97 5.66 21.67
C PRO A 147 4.74 7.18 21.69
N TYR A 148 5.38 7.91 20.77
CA TYR A 148 5.28 9.37 20.69
C TYR A 148 4.16 9.89 19.77
N GLY A 149 3.51 9.03 18.99
CA GLY A 149 2.43 9.45 18.10
C GLY A 149 2.18 8.54 16.92
N ILE A 150 1.34 9.01 16.01
CA ILE A 150 1.00 8.34 14.76
C ILE A 150 1.88 8.90 13.64
N ARG A 151 2.61 8.02 12.95
CA ARG A 151 3.44 8.37 11.80
C ARG A 151 2.88 7.76 10.53
N GLN A 152 2.55 8.58 9.56
CA GLN A 152 2.18 8.17 8.21
C GLN A 152 3.32 8.51 7.24
N ARG A 153 3.76 7.54 6.45
CA ARG A 153 4.75 7.73 5.39
C ARG A 153 4.09 7.58 4.01
N SER A 154 4.52 8.38 3.04
CA SER A 154 4.10 8.30 1.64
C SER A 154 5.29 8.52 0.69
N ALA A 155 5.08 8.32 -0.62
CA ALA A 155 6.10 8.63 -1.65
C ALA A 155 6.64 10.05 -1.56
N LEU A 156 5.74 11.00 -1.34
CA LEU A 156 6.00 12.44 -1.43
C LEU A 156 6.26 13.11 -0.08
N GLY A 157 6.13 12.38 1.04
CA GLY A 157 6.33 12.98 2.35
C GLY A 157 6.06 12.06 3.55
N SER A 158 6.05 12.66 4.72
CA SER A 158 5.64 12.02 5.97
C SER A 158 4.91 12.99 6.88
N LEU A 159 3.89 12.48 7.56
CA LEU A 159 3.09 13.18 8.54
C LEU A 159 3.29 12.49 9.89
N THR A 160 3.66 13.24 10.92
CA THR A 160 3.75 12.74 12.30
C THR A 160 2.80 13.55 13.17
N VAL A 161 1.80 12.87 13.71
CA VAL A 161 0.79 13.44 14.60
C VAL A 161 1.09 12.93 16.01
N PRO A 162 1.57 13.79 16.91
CA PRO A 162 1.83 13.40 18.29
C PRO A 162 0.51 13.10 19.02
N TRP A 163 0.54 12.20 20.01
CA TRP A 163 -0.67 11.81 20.74
C TRP A 163 -1.33 13.01 21.44
N GLU A 164 -0.55 13.99 21.86
CA GLU A 164 -0.98 15.22 22.53
C GLU A 164 -1.77 16.16 21.60
N ALA A 165 -1.70 15.94 20.28
CA ALA A 165 -2.47 16.69 19.30
C ALA A 165 -3.88 16.11 19.07
N LEU A 166 -4.15 14.89 19.55
CA LEU A 166 -5.43 14.21 19.39
C LEU A 166 -6.34 14.51 20.60
N PRO A 167 -7.60 14.92 20.38
CA PRO A 167 -8.54 15.14 21.46
C PRO A 167 -8.99 13.80 22.06
N ALA A 168 -8.98 13.71 23.39
CA ALA A 168 -9.45 12.53 24.12
C ALA A 168 -10.92 12.19 23.86
N ALA A 169 -11.74 13.20 23.57
CA ALA A 169 -13.20 13.08 23.52
C ALA A 169 -13.80 12.86 22.12
N GLN A 170 -13.03 12.97 21.02
CA GLN A 170 -13.64 13.02 19.68
C GLN A 170 -12.78 12.34 18.61
N ILE A 171 -12.99 11.03 18.44
CA ILE A 171 -12.80 10.42 17.13
C ILE A 171 -14.21 10.06 16.67
N PRO A 172 -14.79 10.79 15.69
CA PRO A 172 -16.11 10.47 15.18
C PRO A 172 -16.14 8.98 14.79
N PRO A 173 -17.16 8.21 15.21
CA PRO A 173 -17.32 6.85 14.72
C PRO A 173 -17.37 6.92 13.19
N GLY A 174 -16.42 6.24 12.54
CA GLY A 174 -16.19 6.35 11.12
C GLY A 174 -17.38 5.86 10.30
N VAL A 175 -18.24 6.79 9.89
CA VAL A 175 -19.25 6.59 8.87
C VAL A 175 -18.93 7.63 7.80
N ASP A 176 -18.38 7.18 6.66
CA ASP A 176 -18.68 7.73 5.31
C ASP A 176 -17.62 7.39 4.26
N ARG A 177 -16.36 7.07 4.61
CA ARG A 177 -15.35 6.71 3.59
C ARG A 177 -14.47 5.55 4.02
N PRO A 178 -14.55 4.39 3.36
CA PRO A 178 -13.77 3.23 3.76
C PRO A 178 -12.26 3.53 3.69
N SER A 179 -11.77 4.30 2.71
CA SER A 179 -10.33 4.49 2.43
C SER A 179 -9.65 5.63 3.20
N ARG A 180 -10.37 6.40 4.02
CA ARG A 180 -9.79 7.53 4.77
C ARG A 180 -10.40 7.64 6.16
N LEU A 181 -9.54 7.75 7.17
CA LEU A 181 -9.94 8.09 8.53
C LEU A 181 -9.67 9.58 8.78
N ARG A 182 -10.73 10.38 8.92
CA ARG A 182 -10.63 11.78 9.31
C ARG A 182 -10.23 11.86 10.79
N MET A 183 -9.14 12.56 11.07
CA MET A 183 -8.72 12.86 12.44
C MET A 183 -9.22 14.24 12.85
N ALA A 184 -9.88 14.32 14.00
CA ALA A 184 -10.01 15.58 14.70
C ALA A 184 -8.65 15.91 15.34
N ILE A 185 -8.05 17.03 14.94
CA ILE A 185 -6.75 17.47 15.49
C ILE A 185 -7.03 18.72 16.32
N ALA A 186 -6.84 18.61 17.63
CA ALA A 186 -7.08 19.71 18.56
C ALA A 186 -5.95 20.74 18.53
N LYS A 187 -4.70 20.29 18.34
CA LYS A 187 -3.49 21.14 18.31
C LYS A 187 -2.71 20.97 17.00
N PRO A 188 -3.16 21.57 15.89
CA PRO A 188 -2.51 21.40 14.59
C PRO A 188 -1.05 21.88 14.56
N GLN A 189 -0.67 22.82 15.44
CA GLN A 189 0.71 23.31 15.55
C GLN A 189 1.73 22.26 15.99
N LEU A 190 1.31 21.17 16.63
CA LEU A 190 2.21 20.09 17.06
C LEU A 190 2.48 19.06 15.94
N VAL A 191 1.73 19.13 14.85
CA VAL A 191 1.82 18.17 13.75
C VAL A 191 3.07 18.47 12.91
N ARG A 192 4.01 17.51 12.87
CA ARG A 192 5.22 17.63 12.07
C ARG A 192 5.00 17.05 10.68
N GLN A 193 5.34 17.83 9.66
CA GLN A 193 5.22 17.45 8.26
C GLN A 193 6.58 17.56 7.57
N ARG A 194 6.87 16.60 6.69
CA ARG A 194 8.06 16.62 5.83
C ARG A 194 7.62 16.27 4.41
N GLY A 195 8.04 17.05 3.42
CA GLY A 195 7.63 16.89 2.02
C GLY A 195 6.23 17.42 1.75
N ILE A 196 5.57 16.88 0.72
CA ILE A 196 4.21 17.25 0.30
C ILE A 196 3.25 16.15 0.78
N PRO A 197 2.68 16.27 2.00
CA PRO A 197 1.72 15.31 2.49
C PRO A 197 0.42 15.43 1.69
N TRP A 198 -0.17 14.28 1.33
CA TRP A 198 -1.42 14.25 0.55
C TRP A 198 -2.59 14.90 1.30
N SER A 199 -2.65 14.74 2.62
CA SER A 199 -3.66 15.37 3.47
C SER A 199 -3.11 15.58 4.87
N ARG A 200 -3.50 16.68 5.51
CA ARG A 200 -3.14 17.00 6.90
C ARG A 200 -4.13 16.42 7.92
N LYS A 201 -5.36 16.10 7.48
CA LYS A 201 -6.48 15.72 8.35
C LYS A 201 -6.97 14.29 8.11
N ASP A 202 -6.49 13.62 7.06
CA ASP A 202 -6.92 12.27 6.69
C ASP A 202 -5.76 11.28 6.82
N LEU A 203 -5.94 10.25 7.66
CA LEU A 203 -5.11 9.06 7.65
C LEU A 203 -5.57 8.13 6.51
N ARG A 204 -4.61 7.57 5.77
CA ARG A 204 -4.89 6.57 4.72
C ARG A 204 -5.17 5.21 5.35
N THR A 205 -6.38 4.69 5.12
CA THR A 205 -6.81 3.35 5.56
C THR A 205 -6.97 2.42 4.37
N ASP A 206 -6.16 2.60 3.33
CA ASP A 206 -6.19 1.75 2.13
C ASP A 206 -5.64 0.35 2.39
N ASN A 207 -4.84 0.16 3.45
CA ASN A 207 -4.10 -1.08 3.71
C ASN A 207 -4.43 -1.71 5.08
N ILE A 208 -5.37 -1.13 5.82
CA ILE A 208 -5.84 -1.61 7.11
C ILE A 208 -7.31 -1.29 7.25
N ASP A 209 -8.03 -2.11 7.98
CA ASP A 209 -9.41 -1.78 8.32
C ASP A 209 -9.50 -0.46 9.10
N ALA A 210 -10.38 0.43 8.63
CA ALA A 210 -10.51 1.77 9.20
C ALA A 210 -11.06 1.73 10.64
N GLY A 211 -12.02 0.85 10.92
CA GLY A 211 -12.63 0.74 12.25
C GLY A 211 -11.68 0.13 13.28
N PHE A 212 -10.90 -0.88 12.89
CA PHE A 212 -9.82 -1.43 13.71
C PHE A 212 -8.78 -0.36 14.03
N LEU A 213 -8.31 0.39 13.03
CA LEU A 213 -7.36 1.48 13.25
C LEU A 213 -7.96 2.57 14.18
N THR A 214 -9.21 2.96 13.96
CA THR A 214 -9.92 3.92 14.82
C THR A 214 -10.00 3.45 16.26
N ALA A 215 -10.38 2.19 16.48
CA ALA A 215 -10.52 1.62 17.81
C ALA A 215 -9.16 1.53 18.51
N ALA A 216 -8.09 1.14 17.80
CA ALA A 216 -6.74 1.14 18.34
C ALA A 216 -6.24 2.55 18.71
N ILE A 217 -6.46 3.54 17.86
CA ILE A 217 -6.12 4.94 18.16
C ILE A 217 -6.90 5.41 19.39
N ARG A 218 -8.20 5.12 19.46
CA ARG A 218 -9.04 5.47 20.62
C ARG A 218 -8.52 4.83 21.90
N HIS A 219 -8.15 3.55 21.86
CA HIS A 219 -7.59 2.83 23.01
C HIS A 219 -6.35 3.56 23.56
N TYR A 220 -5.37 3.91 22.72
CA TYR A 220 -4.16 4.62 23.15
C TYR A 220 -4.38 6.08 23.54
N VAL A 221 -5.42 6.72 23.01
CA VAL A 221 -5.82 8.05 23.44
C VAL A 221 -6.40 8.00 24.85
N CYS A 222 -7.22 6.98 25.18
CA CYS A 222 -7.81 6.77 26.50
C CYS A 222 -6.83 6.21 27.54
N HIS A 223 -5.84 5.41 27.13
CA HIS A 223 -4.85 4.77 28.01
C HIS A 223 -3.42 5.25 27.68
N PRO A 224 -3.04 6.49 28.09
CA PRO A 224 -1.73 7.05 27.79
C PRO A 224 -0.56 6.21 28.32
N GLU A 225 -0.75 5.52 29.44
CA GLU A 225 0.21 4.63 30.09
C GLU A 225 0.63 3.43 29.22
N HIS A 226 -0.22 3.00 28.28
CA HIS A 226 0.09 1.88 27.38
C HIS A 226 0.91 2.30 26.17
N ARG A 227 1.02 3.60 25.89
CA ARG A 227 1.76 4.11 24.72
C ARG A 227 3.24 3.71 24.73
N VAL A 228 3.87 3.66 25.90
CA VAL A 228 5.29 3.28 26.03
C VAL A 228 5.55 1.83 25.65
N ALA A 229 4.53 0.97 25.73
CA ALA A 229 4.63 -0.45 25.40
C ALA A 229 4.37 -0.74 23.91
N ILE A 230 3.99 0.28 23.12
CA ILE A 230 3.75 0.17 21.67
C ILE A 230 5.00 -0.39 20.98
N GLY A 231 4.80 -1.42 20.16
CA GLY A 231 5.87 -2.14 19.46
C GLY A 231 6.32 -3.43 20.15
N SER A 232 5.79 -3.76 21.33
CA SER A 232 5.99 -5.07 21.95
C SER A 232 4.87 -6.05 21.57
N GLN A 233 5.21 -7.34 21.52
CA GLN A 233 4.23 -8.39 21.21
C GLN A 233 3.17 -8.53 22.33
N ALA A 234 3.59 -8.37 23.59
CA ALA A 234 2.68 -8.44 24.74
C ALA A 234 1.64 -7.33 24.71
N GLU A 235 2.05 -6.10 24.37
CA GLU A 235 1.13 -4.98 24.20
C GLU A 235 0.18 -5.20 23.04
N TYR A 236 0.67 -5.76 21.92
CA TYR A 236 -0.20 -6.09 20.80
C TYR A 236 -1.29 -7.10 21.18
N GLN A 237 -0.96 -8.11 21.99
CA GLN A 237 -1.93 -9.08 22.49
C GLN A 237 -2.96 -8.45 23.44
N ARG A 238 -2.52 -7.54 24.32
CA ARG A 238 -3.44 -6.78 25.19
C ARG A 238 -4.40 -5.92 24.39
N LEU A 239 -3.87 -5.17 23.43
CA LEU A 239 -4.68 -4.36 22.53
C LEU A 239 -5.76 -5.22 21.85
N LEU A 240 -5.42 -6.40 21.34
CA LEU A 240 -6.40 -7.29 20.73
C LEU A 240 -7.45 -7.82 21.71
N ALA A 241 -7.11 -8.02 22.99
CA ALA A 241 -8.05 -8.45 24.02
C ALA A 241 -9.03 -7.33 24.42
N ASP A 242 -8.58 -6.08 24.42
CA ASP A 242 -9.37 -4.92 24.84
C ASP A 242 -10.22 -4.33 23.70
N LEU A 243 -9.90 -4.66 22.45
CA LEU A 243 -10.67 -4.21 21.31
C LEU A 243 -11.98 -5.01 21.20
N PRO A 244 -13.15 -4.34 21.08
CA PRO A 244 -14.43 -5.03 21.01
C PRO A 244 -14.47 -5.98 19.81
N ASP A 245 -14.84 -7.23 20.07
CA ASP A 245 -14.92 -8.26 19.02
C ASP A 245 -15.96 -7.82 17.98
N ARG A 246 -15.50 -7.76 16.72
CA ARG A 246 -16.31 -7.24 15.61
C ARG A 246 -17.37 -8.23 15.13
N GLY A 247 -17.44 -9.41 15.75
CA GLY A 247 -18.43 -10.45 15.46
C GLY A 247 -19.87 -10.09 15.82
N GLY A 248 -20.10 -9.12 16.73
CA GLY A 248 -21.44 -8.82 17.26
C GLY A 248 -22.37 -7.94 16.40
N ARG A 249 -21.99 -7.55 15.17
CA ARG A 249 -22.81 -6.66 14.31
C ARG A 249 -23.60 -7.39 13.21
N LYS A 250 -23.86 -8.69 13.35
CA LYS A 250 -24.67 -9.45 12.38
C LYS A 250 -26.09 -9.81 12.84
N ASP A 251 -26.46 -9.58 14.10
CA ASP A 251 -27.72 -10.12 14.64
C ASP A 251 -28.78 -9.04 14.97
N ALA A 252 -28.64 -7.81 14.48
CA ALA A 252 -29.57 -6.71 14.76
C ALA A 252 -30.28 -6.19 13.50
N GLY A 253 -30.64 -7.10 12.59
CA GLY A 253 -31.25 -6.75 11.31
C GLY A 253 -32.18 -7.82 10.74
N ASP A 254 -32.83 -8.59 11.61
CA ASP A 254 -33.92 -9.50 11.23
C ASP A 254 -35.01 -9.40 12.31
N ASP A 255 -35.73 -8.29 12.29
CA ASP A 255 -37.02 -8.09 12.98
C ASP A 255 -37.62 -6.78 12.46
N SER A 256 -38.17 -6.82 11.23
CA SER A 256 -39.18 -5.89 10.70
C SER A 256 -39.85 -6.49 9.47
#